data_AF-A0A1M5VFA0-F1
#
_entry.id   AF-A0A1M5VFA0-F1
#
_cell.length_a   1.000
_cell.length_b   1.000
_cell.length_c   1.000
_cell.angle_alpha   90.00
_cell.angle_beta   90.00
_cell.angle_gamma   90.00
#
_symmetry.space_group_name_H-M   'P 1'
#
loop_
_entity.id
_entity.type
_entity.pdbx_description
1 polymer ?
#
loop_
_entity_poly.entity_id
_entity_poly.type
_entity_poly.pdbx_seq_one_letter_code
_entity_poly.pdbx_strand_id
1 'polypeptide(L)'
;MAHAENESHITVLPPDKEKIKKLWTVAGILGLITAFEFLIAFTMHHGPLKTSIFIAMTIVKAAYIVGEFMHLRYEVKVLFWSILIPLIFIVWMLVAFIYEGIAISLVR
;
A
#
# COMPACT_ATOMS: atom_id res chain seq x y z
N MET A 1 -21.48 -27.47 42.51
CA MET A 1 -22.23 -26.66 41.52
C MET A 1 -21.36 -26.62 40.28
N ALA A 2 -21.74 -27.36 39.25
CA ALA A 2 -20.95 -27.53 38.03
C ALA A 2 -21.11 -26.28 37.16
N HIS A 3 -20.00 -25.61 36.85
CA HIS A 3 -19.95 -24.56 35.84
C HIS A 3 -20.06 -25.23 34.48
N ALA A 4 -21.22 -25.10 33.83
CA ALA A 4 -21.38 -25.51 32.44
C ALA A 4 -20.51 -24.58 31.57
N GLU A 5 -19.46 -25.14 30.96
CA GLU A 5 -18.74 -24.50 29.87
C GLU A 5 -19.73 -24.30 28.72
N ASN A 6 -20.05 -23.03 28.48
CA ASN A 6 -20.76 -22.62 27.28
C ASN A 6 -19.78 -22.75 26.11
N GLU A 7 -19.68 -23.96 25.55
CA GLU A 7 -18.89 -24.21 24.34
C GLU A 7 -19.43 -23.32 23.23
N SER A 8 -18.70 -22.25 22.92
CA SER A 8 -18.99 -21.35 21.82
C SER A 8 -18.90 -22.15 20.53
N HIS A 9 -20.05 -22.64 20.05
CA HIS A 9 -20.15 -23.33 18.78
C HIS A 9 -19.74 -22.35 17.67
N ILE A 10 -18.48 -22.42 17.26
CA ILE A 10 -17.94 -21.62 16.15
C ILE A 10 -18.56 -22.18 14.86
N THR A 11 -19.58 -21.49 14.36
CA THR A 11 -20.16 -21.76 13.06
C THR A 11 -19.19 -21.22 12.00
N VAL A 12 -18.46 -22.12 11.35
CA VAL A 12 -17.56 -21.76 10.25
C VAL A 12 -18.39 -21.29 9.05
N LEU A 13 -18.36 -19.98 8.80
CA LEU A 13 -18.99 -19.41 7.61
C LEU A 13 -18.33 -19.99 6.34
N PRO A 14 -19.11 -20.36 5.32
CA PRO A 14 -18.55 -20.88 4.08
C PRO A 14 -17.66 -19.83 3.38
N PRO A 15 -16.56 -20.25 2.72
CA PRO A 15 -15.65 -19.33 2.05
C PRO A 15 -16.36 -18.52 0.95
N ASP A 16 -16.22 -17.20 1.02
CA ASP A 16 -16.87 -16.28 0.10
C ASP A 16 -16.11 -16.21 -1.24
N LYS A 17 -16.56 -16.97 -2.23
CA LYS A 17 -15.86 -17.17 -3.51
C LYS A 17 -15.70 -15.88 -4.31
N GLU A 18 -16.59 -14.90 -4.12
CA GLU A 18 -16.52 -13.62 -4.81
C GLU A 18 -15.34 -12.76 -4.34
N LYS A 19 -15.08 -12.73 -3.02
CA LYS A 19 -13.93 -12.03 -2.44
C LYS A 19 -12.62 -12.62 -2.94
N ILE A 20 -12.53 -13.95 -3.02
CA ILE A 20 -11.34 -14.66 -3.53
C ILE A 20 -11.10 -14.34 -5.00
N LYS A 21 -12.15 -14.33 -5.83
CA LYS A 21 -12.04 -14.01 -7.25
C LYS A 21 -11.57 -12.56 -7.46
N LYS A 22 -12.10 -11.62 -6.68
CA LYS A 22 -11.70 -10.20 -6.75
C LYS A 22 -10.24 -10.01 -6.37
N LEU A 23 -9.77 -10.70 -5.33
CA LEU A 23 -8.36 -10.69 -4.92
C LEU A 23 -7.43 -11.15 -6.05
N TRP A 24 -7.77 -12.24 -6.72
CA TRP A 24 -7.02 -12.76 -7.86
C TRP A 24 -7.00 -11.80 -9.05
N THR A 25 -8.11 -11.12 -9.35
CA THR A 25 -8.17 -10.11 -10.40
C THR A 25 -7.23 -8.95 -10.10
N VAL A 26 -7.26 -8.43 -8.87
CA VAL A 26 -6.40 -7.31 -8.46
C VAL A 26 -4.93 -7.74 -8.44
N ALA A 27 -4.64 -8.96 -7.97
CA ALA A 27 -3.29 -9.53 -8.03
C ALA A 27 -2.74 -9.59 -9.46
N GLY A 28 -3.58 -10.01 -10.41
CA GLY A 28 -3.22 -10.02 -11.83
C GLY A 28 -2.90 -8.63 -12.38
N ILE A 29 -3.73 -7.63 -12.07
CA ILE A 29 -3.50 -6.22 -12.48
C ILE A 29 -2.18 -5.71 -11.88
N LEU A 30 -1.96 -5.96 -10.60
CA LEU A 30 -0.76 -5.50 -9.90
C LEU A 30 0.52 -6.16 -10.45
N GLY A 31 0.45 -7.46 -10.75
CA GLY A 31 1.52 -8.19 -11.41
C GLY A 31 1.83 -7.65 -12.80
N LEU A 32 0.80 -7.30 -13.58
CA LEU A 32 0.96 -6.73 -14.92
C LEU A 32 1.60 -5.34 -14.88
N ILE A 33 1.17 -4.47 -13.96
CA ILE A 33 1.80 -3.17 -13.71
C ILE A 33 3.28 -3.34 -13.37
N THR A 34 3.60 -4.31 -12.50
CA THR A 34 4.98 -4.57 -12.07
C THR A 34 5.84 -5.12 -13.21
N ALA A 35 5.29 -6.01 -14.05
CA ALA A 35 5.98 -6.49 -15.24
C ALA A 35 6.28 -5.35 -16.23
N PHE A 36 5.35 -4.42 -16.40
CA PHE A 36 5.55 -3.24 -17.23
C PHE A 36 6.62 -2.29 -16.65
N GLU A 37 6.65 -2.09 -15.33
CA GLU A 37 7.76 -1.38 -14.66
C GLU A 37 9.11 -2.01 -14.99
N PHE A 38 9.25 -3.34 -14.85
CA PHE A 38 10.51 -4.01 -15.19
C PHE A 38 10.87 -3.80 -16.67
N LEU A 39 9.90 -3.88 -17.58
CA LEU A 39 10.14 -3.66 -19.00
C LEU A 39 10.65 -2.23 -19.29
N ILE A 40 10.09 -1.21 -18.64
CA ILE A 40 10.59 0.17 -18.75
C ILE A 40 11.99 0.29 -18.11
N ALA A 41 12.22 -0.36 -16.97
CA ALA A 41 13.52 -0.34 -16.31
C ALA A 41 14.65 -0.85 -17.22
N PHE A 42 14.40 -1.92 -17.98
CA PHE A 42 15.39 -2.52 -18.88
C PHE A 42 15.50 -1.84 -20.25
N THR A 43 14.44 -1.20 -20.74
CA THR A 43 14.44 -0.55 -22.07
C THR A 43 14.83 0.93 -22.04
N MET A 44 14.61 1.62 -20.92
CA MET A 44 14.79 3.06 -20.82
C MET A 44 16.10 3.48 -20.13
N HIS A 45 16.84 4.39 -20.78
CA HIS A 45 18.03 5.01 -20.21
C HIS A 45 17.72 5.78 -18.93
N HIS A 46 18.74 5.91 -18.09
CA HIS A 46 18.61 6.44 -16.74
C HIS A 46 18.45 7.97 -16.84
N GLY A 47 17.34 8.49 -16.33
CA GLY A 47 17.04 9.92 -16.42
C GLY A 47 15.83 10.32 -15.57
N PRO A 48 15.62 11.64 -15.39
CA PRO A 48 14.55 12.17 -14.54
C PRO A 48 13.15 11.72 -14.99
N LEU A 49 12.97 11.53 -16.30
CA LEU A 49 11.70 11.07 -16.88
C LEU A 49 11.38 9.62 -16.48
N LYS A 50 12.39 8.73 -16.45
CA LYS A 50 12.24 7.35 -15.94
C LYS A 50 11.85 7.37 -14.47
N THR A 51 12.55 8.17 -13.66
CA THR A 51 12.27 8.29 -12.22
C THR A 51 10.85 8.78 -11.94
N SER A 52 10.37 9.79 -12.68
CA SER A 52 9.01 10.30 -12.53
C SER A 52 7.94 9.24 -12.86
N ILE A 53 8.14 8.48 -13.95
CA ILE A 53 7.23 7.38 -14.34
C ILE A 53 7.18 6.30 -13.25
N PHE A 54 8.33 5.90 -12.71
CA PHE A 54 8.41 4.90 -11.65
C PHE A 54 7.71 5.37 -10.37
N ILE A 55 7.89 6.63 -9.98
CA ILE A 55 7.18 7.21 -8.84
C ILE A 55 5.66 7.16 -9.07
N ALA A 56 5.20 7.58 -10.25
CA ALA A 56 3.78 7.57 -10.58
C ALA A 56 3.18 6.15 -10.56
N MET A 57 3.84 5.18 -11.21
CA MET A 57 3.38 3.78 -11.19
C MET A 57 3.39 3.19 -9.77
N THR A 58 4.38 3.53 -8.95
CA THR A 58 4.46 3.09 -7.55
C THR A 58 3.30 3.62 -6.72
N ILE A 59 2.91 4.89 -6.90
CA ILE A 59 1.75 5.47 -6.21
C ILE A 59 0.45 4.77 -6.63
N VAL A 60 0.24 4.55 -7.93
CA VAL A 60 -0.93 3.84 -8.44
C VAL A 60 -1.03 2.45 -7.81
N LYS A 61 0.09 1.71 -7.80
CA LYS A 61 0.19 0.38 -7.23
C LYS A 61 -0.12 0.37 -5.73
N ALA A 62 0.42 1.34 -4.98
CA ALA A 62 0.13 1.50 -3.55
C ALA A 62 -1.37 1.73 -3.31
N ALA A 63 -2.05 2.54 -4.14
CA ALA A 63 -3.49 2.76 -4.03
C ALA A 63 -4.31 1.46 -4.25
N TYR A 64 -3.93 0.64 -5.23
CA TYR A 64 -4.57 -0.67 -5.46
C TYR A 64 -4.32 -1.65 -4.31
N ILE A 65 -3.11 -1.66 -3.72
CA ILE A 65 -2.79 -2.53 -2.56
C ILE A 65 -3.63 -2.13 -1.34
N VAL A 66 -3.59 -0.86 -0.97
CA VAL A 66 -4.28 -0.35 0.21
C VAL A 66 -5.80 -0.48 0.05
N GLY A 67 -6.32 -0.25 -1.16
CA GLY A 67 -7.75 -0.30 -1.45
C GLY A 67 -8.34 -1.71 -1.43
N GLU A 68 -7.67 -2.69 -2.03
CA GLU A 68 -8.24 -4.02 -2.28
C GLU A 68 -7.57 -5.14 -1.46
N PHE A 69 -6.24 -5.14 -1.31
CA PHE A 69 -5.55 -6.20 -0.55
C PHE A 69 -5.67 -6.03 0.96
N MET A 70 -5.72 -4.79 1.44
CA MET A 70 -5.82 -4.54 2.88
C MET A 70 -7.26 -4.51 3.41
N HIS A 71 -8.29 -4.74 2.57
CA HIS A 71 -9.72 -4.68 2.92
C HIS A 71 -10.19 -3.35 3.58
N LEU A 72 -9.32 -2.34 3.63
CA LEU A 72 -9.52 -1.09 4.37
C LEU A 72 -10.63 -0.22 3.81
N ARG A 73 -11.04 -0.46 2.56
CA ARG A 73 -12.05 0.35 1.88
C ARG A 73 -13.47 0.14 2.42
N TYR A 74 -13.76 -0.98 3.09
CA TYR A 74 -15.13 -1.31 3.52
C TYR A 74 -15.29 -1.66 5.01
N GLU A 75 -14.28 -2.23 5.70
CA GLU A 75 -14.51 -2.79 7.04
C GLU A 75 -13.78 -2.06 8.19
N VAL A 76 -12.66 -1.37 7.96
CA VAL A 76 -11.79 -0.87 9.06
C VAL A 76 -11.15 0.50 8.77
N LYS A 77 -11.97 1.56 8.80
CA LYS A 77 -11.50 2.95 8.64
C LYS A 77 -10.40 3.34 9.63
N VAL A 78 -10.39 2.72 10.82
CA VAL A 78 -9.36 2.93 11.86
C VAL A 78 -7.98 2.46 11.39
N LEU A 79 -7.89 1.30 10.74
CA LEU A 79 -6.62 0.77 10.21
C LEU A 79 -6.09 1.63 9.05
N PHE A 80 -6.97 2.22 8.25
CA PHE A 80 -6.56 3.19 7.23
C PHE A 80 -5.88 4.42 7.84
N TRP A 81 -6.49 5.03 8.86
CA TRP A 81 -5.89 6.16 9.58
C TRP A 81 -4.60 5.79 10.31
N SER A 82 -4.50 4.57 10.85
CA SER A 82 -3.27 4.06 11.48
C SER A 82 -2.08 3.98 10.52
N ILE A 83 -2.31 3.79 9.22
CA ILE A 83 -1.24 3.72 8.22
C ILE A 83 -0.98 5.11 7.62
N LEU A 84 -2.06 5.87 7.38
CA LEU A 84 -1.95 7.19 6.74
C LEU A 84 -1.24 8.23 7.62
N ILE A 85 -1.53 8.27 8.92
CA ILE A 85 -0.94 9.26 9.84
C ILE A 85 0.59 9.12 9.91
N PRO A 86 1.17 7.93 10.17
CA PRO A 86 2.63 7.76 10.14
C PRO A 86 3.25 8.11 8.78
N LEU A 87 2.56 7.81 7.68
CA LEU A 87 3.06 8.04 6.33
C LEU A 87 3.14 9.54 6.01
N ILE A 88 2.11 10.31 6.39
CA ILE A 88 2.11 11.78 6.31
C ILE A 88 3.24 12.36 7.17
N PHE A 89 3.44 11.84 8.38
CA PHE A 89 4.51 12.29 9.27
C PHE A 89 5.89 12.07 8.65
N ILE A 90 6.13 10.92 8.01
CA ILE A 90 7.39 10.63 7.30
C ILE A 90 7.61 11.62 6.15
N VAL A 91 6.59 11.87 5.32
CA VAL A 91 6.70 12.81 4.19
C VAL A 91 7.03 14.22 4.69
N TRP A 92 6.34 14.66 5.74
CA TRP A 92 6.61 15.95 6.37
C TRP A 92 8.05 16.06 6.89
N MET A 93 8.53 15.03 7.59
CA MET A 93 9.91 14.97 8.11
C MET A 93 10.93 15.02 6.96
N LEU A 94 10.68 14.32 5.86
CA LEU A 94 11.57 14.26 4.71
C LEU A 94 11.71 15.63 4.04
N VAL A 95 10.61 16.38 3.91
CA VAL A 95 10.63 17.77 3.44
C VAL A 95 11.38 18.68 4.41
N ALA A 96 11.15 18.55 5.72
CA ALA A 96 11.84 19.33 6.73
C ALA A 96 13.36 19.10 6.70
N PHE A 97 13.81 17.85 6.62
CA PHE A 97 15.23 17.51 6.54
C PHE A 97 15.90 17.99 5.25
N ILE A 98 15.19 17.95 4.12
CA ILE A 98 15.70 18.52 2.87
C ILE A 98 15.86 20.04 3.02
N TYR A 99 14.86 20.73 3.58
CA TYR A 99 14.92 22.18 3.76
C TYR A 99 16.05 22.60 4.72
N GLU A 100 16.15 21.95 5.88
CA GLU A 100 17.22 22.17 6.85
C GLU A 100 18.60 21.87 6.25
N GLY A 101 18.72 20.77 5.50
CA GLY A 101 19.95 20.38 4.83
C GLY A 101 20.41 21.38 3.77
N ILE A 102 19.47 21.92 2.97
CA ILE A 102 19.77 22.98 2.01
C ILE A 102 20.18 24.26 2.73
N ALA A 103 19.46 24.67 3.78
CA ALA A 103 19.78 25.87 4.55
C ALA A 103 21.20 25.80 5.15
N ILE A 104 21.59 24.66 5.73
CA ILE A 104 22.94 24.43 6.26
C ILE A 104 23.98 24.47 5.13
N SER A 105 23.69 23.87 3.97
CA SER A 105 24.61 23.87 2.84
C SER A 105 24.82 25.26 2.21
N LEU A 106 23.88 26.20 2.38
CA LEU A 106 24.00 27.57 1.86
C LEU A 106 24.76 28.51 2.80
N VAL A 107 24.82 28.18 4.09
CA VAL A 107 25.52 28.97 5.12
C VAL A 107 27.03 28.65 5.18
N ARG A 108 27.46 27.50 4.63
CA ARG A 108 28.86 27.08 4.53
C ARG A 108 29.47 27.48 3.20
#